data_AF-A0A941PZA9-F1
#
_entry.id   AF-A0A941PZA9-F1
#
_cell.length_a   1.000
_cell.length_b   1.000
_cell.length_c   1.000
_cell.angle_alpha   90.00
_cell.angle_beta   90.00
_cell.angle_gamma   90.00
#
_symmetry.space_group_name_H-M   'P 1'
#
loop_
_entity.id
_entity.type
_entity.pdbx_description
1 polymer ?
#
loop_
_entity_poly.entity_id
_entity_poly.type
_entity_poly.pdbx_seq_one_letter_code
_entity_poly.pdbx_strand_id
1 'polypeptide(L)' 'MIYAHPNTAGAPVEFKRQYDNFIGGKFVKPADGQYFDVVTPISGKVYTQAARSNERDVELALDAAHAAAAK' A
#
# COMPACT_ATOMS: atom_id res chain seq x y z
N MET A 1 -12.72 -14.17 -19.21
CA MET A 1 -12.80 -13.57 -17.85
C MET A 1 -14.19 -12.97 -17.73
N ILE A 2 -14.92 -13.27 -16.64
CA ILE A 2 -16.31 -12.77 -16.45
C ILE A 2 -16.34 -11.26 -16.16
N TYR A 3 -15.23 -10.71 -15.66
CA TYR A 3 -15.06 -9.30 -15.35
C TYR A 3 -13.93 -8.68 -16.16
N ALA A 4 -14.06 -7.38 -16.44
CA ALA A 4 -12.97 -6.57 -17.00
C ALA A 4 -11.79 -6.50 -16.01
N HIS A 5 -10.59 -6.28 -16.54
CA HIS A 5 -9.40 -6.13 -15.70
C HIS A 5 -9.51 -4.90 -14.79
N PRO A 6 -9.01 -4.96 -13.55
CA PRO A 6 -8.99 -3.78 -12.68
C PRO A 6 -8.33 -2.57 -13.36
N ASN A 7 -8.81 -1.38 -13.04
CA ASN A 7 -8.36 -0.09 -13.62
C ASN A 7 -8.68 0.07 -15.13
N THR A 8 -9.65 -0.68 -15.65
CA THR A 8 -10.18 -0.50 -17.02
C THR A 8 -11.68 -0.19 -17.00
N ALA A 9 -12.21 0.36 -18.10
CA ALA A 9 -13.63 0.67 -18.22
C ALA A 9 -14.50 -0.58 -18.01
N GLY A 10 -15.54 -0.47 -17.18
CA GLY A 10 -16.44 -1.57 -16.84
C GLY A 10 -15.89 -2.54 -15.77
N ALA A 11 -14.73 -2.25 -15.18
CA ALA A 11 -14.22 -3.02 -14.05
C ALA A 11 -15.00 -2.66 -12.77
N PRO A 12 -15.33 -3.65 -11.92
CA PRO A 12 -16.00 -3.39 -10.63
C PRO A 12 -15.05 -2.78 -9.58
N VAL A 13 -13.75 -2.75 -9.85
CA VAL A 13 -12.71 -2.30 -8.91
C VAL A 13 -11.71 -1.40 -9.62
N GLU A 14 -11.42 -0.27 -8.98
CA GLU A 14 -10.37 0.66 -9.33
C GLU A 14 -9.39 0.78 -8.16
N PHE A 15 -8.14 0.38 -8.39
CA PHE A 15 -7.04 0.51 -7.43
C PHE A 15 -6.45 1.92 -7.49
N LYS A 16 -5.99 2.41 -6.34
CA LYS A 16 -5.18 3.63 -6.30
C LYS A 16 -3.86 3.39 -7.05
N ARG A 17 -3.25 4.45 -7.55
CA ARG A 17 -1.92 4.37 -8.18
C ARG A 17 -0.85 3.88 -7.20
N GLN A 18 -0.94 4.34 -5.95
CA GLN A 18 0.00 3.99 -4.88
C GLN A 18 -0.72 3.93 -3.53
N TYR A 19 -0.25 3.05 -2.66
CA TYR A 19 -0.72 2.93 -1.28
C TYR A 19 0.40 3.23 -0.30
N ASP A 20 0.11 4.12 0.64
CA ASP A 20 0.98 4.53 1.74
C ASP A 20 0.90 3.53 2.91
N ASN A 21 1.84 3.62 3.85
CA ASN A 21 1.78 2.85 5.10
C ASN A 21 0.57 3.30 5.93
N PHE A 22 -0.04 2.38 6.68
CA PHE A 22 -1.11 2.74 7.62
C PHE A 22 -0.59 2.58 9.05
N ILE A 23 -0.20 3.69 9.68
CA ILE A 23 0.48 3.72 10.97
C ILE A 23 -0.27 4.67 11.91
N GLY A 24 -0.63 4.17 13.10
CA GLY A 24 -1.31 4.98 14.12
C GLY A 24 -2.66 5.55 13.67
N GLY A 25 -3.42 4.81 12.86
CA GLY A 25 -4.74 5.22 12.39
C GLY A 25 -4.75 6.19 11.21
N LYS A 26 -3.59 6.47 10.59
CA LYS A 26 -3.46 7.37 9.44
C LYS A 26 -2.59 6.77 8.34
N PHE A 27 -2.82 7.22 7.11
CA PHE A 27 -1.93 6.92 5.98
C PHE A 27 -0.68 7.81 6.05
N VAL A 28 0.49 7.20 6.01
CA VAL A 28 1.82 7.82 6.16
C VAL A 28 2.69 7.34 5.00
N LYS A 29 3.29 8.29 4.27
CA LYS A 29 4.25 7.95 3.20
C LYS A 29 5.45 7.19 3.79
N PRO A 30 6.06 6.26 3.05
CA PRO A 30 7.29 5.59 3.47
C PRO A 30 8.38 6.64 3.76
N ALA A 31 9.19 6.39 4.78
CA ALA A 31 10.17 7.35 5.29
C ALA A 31 11.15 7.84 4.22
N ASP A 32 11.56 6.94 3.33
CA ASP A 32 12.47 7.24 2.22
C ASP A 32 11.74 7.59 0.90
N GLY A 33 10.40 7.68 0.92
CA GLY A 33 9.58 7.92 -0.26
C GLY A 33 9.61 6.80 -1.30
N GLN A 34 10.15 5.63 -0.95
CA GLN A 34 10.29 4.49 -1.86
C GLN A 34 8.99 3.70 -1.97
N TYR A 35 8.65 3.26 -3.18
CA TYR A 35 7.54 2.35 -3.44
C TYR A 35 8.02 1.21 -4.34
N PHE A 36 7.35 0.07 -4.28
CA PHE A 36 7.60 -1.05 -5.20
C PHE A 36 6.35 -1.36 -6.02
N ASP A 37 6.59 -1.83 -7.24
CA ASP A 37 5.55 -2.21 -8.17
C ASP A 37 4.86 -3.50 -7.74
N VAL A 38 3.53 -3.48 -7.69
CA VAL A 38 2.73 -4.68 -7.48
C VAL A 38 2.30 -5.18 -8.85
N VAL A 39 2.92 -6.30 -9.24
CA VAL A 39 2.75 -6.91 -10.55
C VAL A 39 1.67 -7.98 -10.50
N THR A 40 0.76 -7.99 -11.47
CA THR A 40 -0.21 -9.10 -11.56
C THR A 40 0.46 -10.36 -12.13
N PRO A 41 0.27 -11.54 -11.53
CA PRO A 41 0.81 -12.79 -12.06
C PRO A 41 0.12 -13.22 -13.36
N ILE A 42 -1.02 -12.62 -13.72
CA ILE A 42 -1.80 -12.99 -14.91
C ILE A 42 -1.22 -12.33 -16.17
N SER A 43 -0.86 -11.05 -16.10
CA SER A 43 -0.39 -10.30 -17.27
C SER A 43 1.04 -9.78 -17.16
N GLY A 44 1.68 -9.91 -16.00
CA GLY A 44 3.01 -9.37 -15.74
C GLY A 44 3.06 -7.84 -15.70
N LYS A 45 1.91 -7.16 -15.69
CA LYS A 45 1.83 -5.69 -15.67
C LYS A 45 1.68 -5.16 -14.25
N VAL A 46 2.19 -3.96 -14.00
CA VAL A 46 1.97 -3.22 -12.75
C VAL A 46 0.53 -2.74 -12.71
N TYR A 47 -0.18 -2.98 -11.61
CA TYR A 47 -1.54 -2.47 -11.41
C TYR A 47 -1.66 -1.47 -10.25
N THR A 48 -0.68 -1.44 -9.34
CA THR A 48 -0.54 -0.46 -8.26
C THR A 48 0.89 -0.46 -7.73
N GLN A 49 1.23 0.52 -6.91
CA GLN A 49 2.44 0.53 -6.09
C GLN A 49 2.10 0.44 -4.59
N ALA A 50 2.98 -0.16 -3.82
CA ALA A 50 2.90 -0.21 -2.36
C ALA A 50 4.16 0.41 -1.74
N ALA A 51 3.99 1.07 -0.60
CA ALA A 51 5.09 1.66 0.15
C ALA A 51 6.18 0.62 0.45
N ARG A 52 7.44 0.98 0.16
CA ARG A 52 8.61 0.15 0.46
C ARG A 52 9.22 0.63 1.78
N SER A 53 8.69 0.11 2.87
CA SER A 53 9.09 0.48 4.22
C SER A 53 10.51 0.06 4.56
N ASN A 54 11.17 0.86 5.39
CA ASN A 54 12.47 0.55 5.99
C ASN A 54 12.35 0.47 7.53
N GLU A 55 13.49 0.36 8.21
CA GLU A 55 13.56 0.34 9.68
C GLU A 55 12.83 1.52 10.34
N ARG A 56 12.89 2.72 9.76
CA ARG A 56 12.27 3.93 10.32
C ARG A 56 10.75 3.86 10.30
N ASP A 57 10.19 3.35 9.21
CA ASP A 57 8.75 3.09 9.11
C ASP A 57 8.29 2.03 10.12
N VAL A 58 9.12 1.02 10.37
CA VAL A 58 8.85 -0.03 11.36
C VAL A 58 8.87 0.53 12.78
N GLU A 59 9.89 1.32 13.15
CA GLU A 59 9.95 1.96 14.47
C GLU A 59 8.75 2.90 14.69
N LEU A 60 8.36 3.71 13.69
CA LEU A 60 7.15 4.53 13.77
C LEU A 60 5.87 3.70 14.00
N ALA A 61 5.79 2.52 13.39
CA ALA A 61 4.67 1.61 13.58
C ALA A 61 4.66 1.00 14.99
N LEU A 62 5.83 0.62 15.52
CA LEU A 62 5.99 0.10 16.87
C LEU A 62 5.65 1.14 17.92
N ASP A 63 6.16 2.37 17.78
CA ASP A 63 5.84 3.49 18.67
C ASP A 63 4.33 3.74 18.73
N ALA A 64 3.68 3.77 17.57
CA ALA A 64 2.23 3.94 17.48
C ALA A 64 1.46 2.78 18.14
N ALA A 65 1.93 1.54 17.97
CA ALA A 65 1.33 0.36 18.58
C ALA A 65 1.49 0.38 20.11
N HIS A 66 2.67 0.70 20.64
CA HIS A 66 2.92 0.82 22.07
C HIS A 66 2.10 1.94 22.72
N ALA A 67 2.01 3.10 22.07
CA ALA A 67 1.19 4.21 22.55
C ALA A 67 -0.31 3.85 22.62
N ALA A 68 -0.80 3.03 21.69
CA ALA A 68 -2.18 2.54 21.71
C ALA A 68 -2.42 1.46 22.78
N ALA A 69 -1.42 0.61 23.04
CA ALA A 69 -1.51 -0.47 24.03
C ALA A 69 -1.49 0.02 25.48
N ALA A 70 -0.83 1.16 25.75
CA ALA A 70 -0.77 1.76 27.08
C ALA A 70 -2.07 2.46 27.52
N LYS A 71 -3.13 2.41 26.70
CA LYS A 71 -4.42 3.06 26.93
C LYS A 71 -5.51 2.03 27.24
#